data_AF-A0A2X2BKL8-F1
#
_entry.id   AF-A0A2X2BKL8-F1
#
_cell.length_a   1.000
_cell.length_b   1.000
_cell.length_c   1.000
_cell.angle_alpha   90.00
_cell.angle_beta   90.00
_cell.angle_gamma   90.00
#
_symmetry.space_group_name_H-M   'P 1'
#
loop_
_entity.id
_entity.type
_entity.pdbx_description
1 polymer ?
#
loop_
_entity_poly.entity_id
_entity_poly.type
_entity_poly.pdbx_seq_one_letter_code
_entity_poly.pdbx_strand_id
1 'polypeptide(L)'
;MDIKIDIAPNELYQIIENKDGVVTYFANRDRIRELIVDKEKQTILAESQGIDRMMFNNDYMDKFNLLIVNEPVEAQANIYEVFAQELEIITNRINKETESIIQETEKMNKNAENIGKVIGAVLLGCATFFILYMINN
;
A
#
# COMPACT_ATOMS: atom_id res chain seq x y z
N MET A 1 -1.07 0.62 23.18
CA MET A 1 0.24 0.28 22.56
C MET A 1 1.13 1.50 22.64
N ASP A 2 2.44 1.34 22.86
CA ASP A 2 3.37 2.47 22.81
C ASP A 2 3.92 2.63 21.40
N ILE A 3 3.65 3.76 20.75
CA ILE A 3 4.22 4.10 19.44
C ILE A 3 5.69 4.45 19.63
N LYS A 4 6.56 3.80 18.87
CA LYS A 4 8.00 4.07 18.90
C LYS A 4 8.39 4.80 17.63
N ILE A 5 9.20 5.85 17.77
CA ILE A 5 9.83 6.50 16.63
C ILE A 5 11.32 6.53 16.93
N ASP A 6 12.01 5.49 16.48
CA ASP A 6 13.42 5.24 16.79
C ASP A 6 14.33 5.93 15.76
N ILE A 7 14.09 7.23 15.53
CA ILE A 7 14.92 8.09 14.69
C ILE A 7 15.06 9.46 15.34
N ALA A 8 16.28 10.02 15.32
CA ALA A 8 16.47 11.38 15.81
C ALA A 8 15.93 12.39 14.79
N PRO A 9 15.34 13.52 15.22
CA PRO A 9 14.71 14.46 14.30
C PRO A 9 15.70 15.08 13.31
N ASN A 10 16.96 15.27 13.73
CA ASN A 10 18.04 15.75 12.87
C ASN A 10 18.53 14.73 11.82
N GLU A 11 18.13 13.46 11.90
CA GLU A 11 18.42 12.48 10.85
C GLU A 11 17.43 12.56 9.68
N LEU A 12 16.29 13.23 9.87
CA LEU A 12 15.23 13.39 8.87
C LEU A 12 15.55 14.43 7.80
N TYR A 13 16.63 15.18 7.96
CA TYR A 13 17.05 16.20 7.00
C TYR A 13 18.57 16.39 6.99
N GLN A 14 19.05 17.09 5.97
CA GLN A 14 20.42 17.50 5.80
C GLN A 14 20.48 19.01 5.64
N ILE A 15 21.55 19.61 6.15
CA ILE A 15 21.78 21.04 6.08
C ILE A 15 22.84 21.28 5.01
N ILE A 16 22.51 22.10 4.02
CA ILE A 16 23.45 22.57 3.01
C ILE A 16 23.60 24.07 3.16
N GLU A 17 24.82 24.50 3.47
CA GLU A 17 25.18 25.92 3.49
C GLU A 17 25.72 26.32 2.12
N ASN A 18 25.03 27.24 1.46
CA ASN A 18 25.49 27.80 0.19
C ASN A 18 26.64 28.80 0.41
N LYS A 19 27.40 29.09 -0.65
CA LYS A 19 28.55 30.03 -0.61
C LYS A 19 28.21 31.43 -0.09
N ASP A 20 26.93 31.80 -0.14
CA ASP A 20 26.40 33.09 0.34
C ASP A 20 25.94 33.05 1.81
N GLY A 21 26.19 31.95 2.54
CA GLY A 21 25.75 31.76 3.93
C GLY A 21 24.26 31.43 4.07
N VAL A 22 23.56 31.19 2.97
CA VAL A 22 22.16 30.75 2.99
C VAL A 22 22.11 29.27 3.35
N VAL A 23 21.44 28.96 4.46
CA VAL A 23 21.20 27.60 4.92
C VAL A 23 19.96 27.05 4.24
N THR A 24 20.06 25.88 3.62
CA THR A 24 18.93 25.18 3.01
C THR A 24 18.79 23.80 3.64
N TYR A 25 17.55 23.44 3.96
CA TYR A 25 17.21 22.14 4.55
C TYR A 25 16.66 21.21 3.48
N PHE A 26 17.21 20.01 3.39
CA PHE A 26 16.76 18.97 2.47
C PHE A 26 16.33 17.74 3.25
N ALA A 27 15.10 17.29 3.07
CA ALA A 27 14.62 16.09 3.74
C ALA A 27 15.39 14.83 3.29
N ASN A 28 15.73 14.00 4.26
CA ASN A 28 16.39 12.73 4.04
C ASN A 28 15.35 11.66 3.70
N ARG A 29 15.13 11.48 2.39
CA ARG A 29 14.08 10.58 1.86
C ARG A 29 14.24 9.13 2.33
N ASP A 30 15.46 8.61 2.42
CA ASP A 30 15.68 7.22 2.82
C ASP A 30 15.30 6.99 4.27
N ARG A 31 15.65 7.93 5.16
CA ARG A 31 15.23 7.91 6.57
C ARG A 31 13.72 8.04 6.73
N ILE A 32 13.10 8.92 5.96
CA ILE A 32 11.64 9.07 5.94
C ILE A 32 10.96 7.78 5.46
N ARG A 33 11.54 7.08 4.48
CA ARG A 33 11.04 5.79 4.01
C ARG A 33 11.16 4.70 5.07
N GLU A 34 12.28 4.64 5.77
CA GLU A 34 12.46 3.73 6.92
C GLU A 34 11.39 3.97 7.99
N LEU A 35 11.12 5.24 8.31
CA LEU A 35 10.08 5.65 9.25
C LEU A 35 8.69 5.17 8.83
N ILE A 36 8.33 5.31 7.55
CA ILE A 36 7.03 4.85 7.03
C ILE A 36 6.90 3.33 7.08
N VAL A 37 7.98 2.59 6.78
CA VAL A 37 7.99 1.13 6.88
C VAL A 37 7.81 0.68 8.33
N ASP A 38 8.48 1.34 9.27
CA ASP A 38 8.33 1.02 10.68
C ASP A 38 6.93 1.36 11.21
N LYS A 39 6.40 2.52 10.80
CA LYS A 39 4.99 2.90 11.05
C LYS A 39 4.05 1.79 10.61
N GLU A 40 4.19 1.23 9.41
CA GLU A 40 3.29 0.18 8.93
C GLU A 40 3.40 -1.11 9.72
N LYS A 41 4.61 -1.52 10.13
CA LYS A 41 4.79 -2.67 11.03
C LYS A 41 4.07 -2.46 12.36
N GLN A 42 4.16 -1.25 12.90
CA GLN A 42 3.47 -0.88 14.12
C GLN A 42 1.94 -0.82 13.91
N THR A 43 1.45 -0.34 12.77
CA THR A 43 0.02 -0.39 12.41
C THR A 43 -0.50 -1.81 12.46
N ILE A 44 0.18 -2.76 11.80
CA ILE A 44 -0.22 -4.17 11.77
C ILE A 44 -0.25 -4.77 13.18
N LEU A 45 0.75 -4.44 14.01
CA LEU A 45 0.79 -4.87 15.41
C LEU A 45 -0.37 -4.27 16.21
N ALA A 46 -0.69 -2.99 16.02
CA ALA A 46 -1.81 -2.32 16.67
C ALA A 46 -3.14 -2.97 16.31
N GLU A 47 -3.38 -3.24 15.02
CA GLU A 47 -4.57 -3.93 14.53
C GLU A 47 -4.71 -5.33 15.14
N SER A 48 -3.61 -6.08 15.26
CA SER A 48 -3.61 -7.40 15.92
C SER A 48 -3.99 -7.35 17.41
N GLN A 49 -3.87 -6.18 18.04
CA GLN A 49 -4.25 -5.92 19.43
C GLN A 49 -5.67 -5.31 19.54
N GLY A 50 -6.38 -5.15 18.43
CA GLY A 50 -7.73 -4.58 18.38
C GLY A 50 -7.78 -3.05 18.37
N ILE A 51 -6.66 -2.38 18.10
CA ILE A 51 -6.62 -0.92 17.94
C ILE A 51 -7.04 -0.58 16.51
N ASP A 52 -7.94 0.38 16.36
CA ASP A 52 -8.37 0.88 15.05
C ASP A 52 -7.21 1.55 14.30
N ARG A 53 -7.08 1.25 13.00
CA ARG A 53 -6.00 1.78 12.14
C ARG A 53 -6.01 3.30 12.08
N MET A 54 -7.18 3.93 12.01
CA MET A 54 -7.28 5.39 11.90
C MET A 54 -6.91 6.04 13.22
N MET A 55 -7.33 5.47 14.36
CA MET A 55 -6.89 5.91 15.68
C MET A 55 -5.37 5.81 15.82
N PHE A 56 -4.78 4.67 15.46
CA PHE A 56 -3.33 4.49 15.49
C PHE A 56 -2.58 5.51 14.62
N ASN A 57 -3.08 5.79 13.42
CA ASN A 57 -2.49 6.78 12.52
C ASN A 57 -2.49 8.18 13.13
N ASN A 58 -3.58 8.58 13.78
CA ASN A 58 -3.66 9.88 14.44
C ASN A 58 -2.66 9.97 15.60
N ASP A 59 -2.63 8.96 16.47
CA ASP A 59 -1.70 8.90 17.59
C ASP A 59 -0.23 8.92 17.11
N TYR A 60 0.05 8.23 15.99
CA TYR A 60 1.38 8.23 15.37
C TYR A 60 1.76 9.62 14.86
N MET A 61 0.84 10.30 14.18
CA MET A 61 1.08 11.64 13.67
C MET A 61 1.31 12.64 14.81
N ASP A 62 0.58 12.51 15.93
CA ASP A 62 0.82 13.35 17.11
C ASP A 62 2.23 13.15 17.66
N LYS A 63 2.69 11.89 17.79
CA LYS A 63 4.07 11.61 18.21
C LYS A 63 5.11 12.10 17.21
N PHE A 64 4.84 11.95 15.91
CA PHE A 64 5.73 12.45 14.85
C PHE A 64 5.84 13.97 14.85
N ASN A 65 4.73 14.67 15.08
CA ASN A 65 4.70 16.13 15.19
C ASN A 65 5.53 16.58 16.40
N LEU A 66 5.38 15.90 17.55
CA LEU A 66 6.18 16.16 18.75
C LEU A 66 7.68 15.90 18.53
N LEU A 67 8.04 14.93 17.70
CA LEU A 67 9.43 14.63 17.38
C LEU A 67 10.11 15.81 16.66
N ILE A 68 9.43 16.43 15.70
CA ILE A 68 10.03 17.46 14.82
C ILE A 68 9.71 18.90 15.23
N VAL A 69 8.90 19.11 16.28
CA VAL A 69 8.39 20.45 16.67
C VAL A 69 9.51 21.47 16.95
N ASN A 70 10.67 21.01 17.41
CA ASN A 70 11.82 21.87 17.72
C ASN A 70 12.78 22.06 16.54
N GLU A 71 12.53 21.42 15.41
CA GLU A 71 13.35 21.59 14.21
C GLU A 71 13.01 22.90 13.48
N PRO A 72 13.91 23.43 12.64
CA PRO A 72 13.62 24.61 11.83
C PRO A 72 12.35 24.43 10.99
N VAL A 73 11.51 25.47 10.89
CA VAL A 73 10.23 25.42 10.15
C VAL A 73 10.41 24.96 8.71
N GLU A 74 11.49 25.39 8.05
CA GLU A 74 11.85 24.97 6.70
C GLU A 74 12.20 23.47 6.62
N ALA A 75 12.88 22.94 7.64
CA ALA A 75 13.15 21.50 7.74
C ALA A 75 11.85 20.72 7.97
N GLN A 76 10.98 21.18 8.88
CA GLN A 76 9.67 20.55 9.13
C GLN A 76 8.84 20.49 7.83
N ALA A 77 8.77 21.58 7.08
CA ALA A 77 8.03 21.63 5.81
C ALA A 77 8.57 20.60 4.78
N ASN A 78 9.90 20.55 4.59
CA ASN A 78 10.53 19.58 3.71
C ASN A 78 10.29 18.13 4.15
N ILE A 79 10.35 17.88 5.47
CA ILE A 79 10.09 16.56 6.04
C ILE A 79 8.66 16.12 5.73
N TYR A 80 7.66 16.98 5.99
CA TYR A 80 6.25 16.65 5.69
C TYR A 80 6.01 16.44 4.19
N GLU A 81 6.61 17.27 3.33
CA GLU A 81 6.47 17.13 1.89
C GLU A 81 6.99 15.76 1.42
N VAL A 82 8.20 15.38 1.82
CA VAL A 82 8.78 14.10 1.42
C VAL A 82 8.03 12.93 2.08
N PHE A 83 7.57 13.07 3.32
CA PHE A 83 6.73 12.07 3.99
C PHE A 83 5.43 11.82 3.22
N ALA A 84 4.74 12.88 2.79
CA ALA A 84 3.53 12.76 1.98
C ALA A 84 3.79 12.11 0.61
N GLN A 85 4.87 12.52 -0.08
CA GLN A 85 5.25 11.93 -1.36
C GLN A 85 5.55 10.42 -1.24
N GLU A 86 6.26 9.99 -0.19
CA GLU A 86 6.54 8.56 0.01
C GLU A 86 5.27 7.76 0.35
N LEU A 87 4.33 8.32 1.13
CA LEU A 87 3.02 7.70 1.34
C LEU A 87 2.22 7.57 0.04
N GLU A 88 2.25 8.58 -0.82
CA GLU A 88 1.60 8.56 -2.13
C GLU A 88 2.21 7.49 -3.04
N ILE A 89 3.54 7.36 -3.08
CA ILE A 89 4.25 6.31 -3.84
C ILE A 89 3.78 4.92 -3.39
N ILE A 90 3.71 4.70 -2.07
CA ILE A 90 3.26 3.41 -1.51
C ILE A 90 1.80 3.15 -1.88
N THR A 91 0.93 4.14 -1.74
CA THR A 91 -0.49 4.03 -2.09
C THR A 91 -0.68 3.69 -3.56
N ASN A 92 0.04 4.38 -4.45
CA ASN A 92 0.00 4.14 -5.89
C ASN A 92 0.50 2.73 -6.26
N ARG A 93 1.50 2.21 -5.55
CA ARG A 93 1.96 0.82 -5.73
C ARG A 93 0.87 -0.18 -5.31
N ILE A 94 0.25 0.00 -4.15
CA ILE A 94 -0.84 -0.86 -3.66
C ILE A 94 -2.02 -0.86 -4.62
N ASN A 95 -2.39 0.31 -5.15
CA ASN A 95 -3.47 0.43 -6.13
C ASN A 95 -3.17 -0.35 -7.42
N LYS A 96 -1.95 -0.23 -7.96
CA LYS A 96 -1.53 -0.99 -9.14
C LYS A 96 -1.52 -2.50 -8.90
N GLU A 97 -1.03 -2.94 -7.74
CA GLU A 97 -1.06 -4.36 -7.36
C GLU A 97 -2.51 -4.87 -7.24
N THR A 98 -3.39 -4.07 -6.65
CA THR A 98 -4.83 -4.38 -6.54
C THR A 98 -5.50 -4.47 -7.90
N GLU A 99 -5.24 -3.53 -8.81
CA GLU A 99 -5.73 -3.57 -10.19
C GLU A 99 -5.26 -4.83 -10.93
N SER A 100 -3.99 -5.22 -10.76
CA SER A 100 -3.46 -6.46 -11.34
C SER A 100 -4.20 -7.69 -10.83
N ILE A 101 -4.45 -7.78 -9.51
CA ILE A 101 -5.20 -8.89 -8.90
C ILE A 101 -6.64 -8.95 -9.43
N ILE A 102 -7.29 -7.79 -9.58
CA ILE A 102 -8.65 -7.72 -10.14
C ILE A 102 -8.66 -8.25 -11.58
N GLN A 103 -7.70 -7.81 -12.42
CA GLN A 103 -7.59 -8.26 -13.81
C GLN A 103 -7.32 -9.77 -13.92
N GLU A 104 -6.45 -10.31 -13.06
CA GLU A 104 -6.18 -11.75 -12.98
C GLU A 104 -7.44 -12.53 -12.57
N THR A 105 -8.17 -12.03 -11.57
CA THR A 105 -9.42 -12.63 -11.10
C THR A 105 -10.49 -12.64 -12.20
N GLU A 106 -10.64 -11.54 -12.94
CA GLU A 106 -11.57 -11.47 -14.08
C GLU A 106 -11.19 -12.46 -15.19
N LYS A 107 -9.89 -12.59 -15.49
CA LYS A 107 -9.39 -13.54 -16.48
C LYS A 107 -9.64 -14.99 -16.05
N MET A 108 -9.41 -15.30 -14.77
CA MET A 108 -9.73 -16.62 -14.21
C MET A 108 -11.22 -16.92 -14.30
N ASN A 109 -12.09 -15.96 -13.96
CA ASN A 109 -13.53 -16.13 -14.05
C ASN A 109 -14.01 -16.35 -15.49
N LYS A 110 -13.50 -15.57 -16.47
CA LYS A 110 -13.81 -15.77 -17.89
C LYS A 110 -13.35 -17.14 -18.40
N ASN A 111 -12.18 -17.60 -17.96
CA ASN A 111 -11.68 -18.93 -18.32
C ASN A 111 -12.54 -20.05 -17.70
N ALA A 112 -12.93 -19.93 -16.43
CA ALA A 112 -13.82 -20.87 -15.77
C ALA A 112 -15.21 -20.93 -16.42
N GLU A 113 -15.78 -19.77 -16.79
CA GLU A 113 -17.05 -19.68 -17.52
C GLU A 113 -16.97 -20.36 -18.90
N ASN A 114 -15.88 -20.12 -19.65
CA ASN A 114 -15.67 -20.76 -20.94
C ASN A 114 -15.51 -22.28 -20.83
N ILE A 115 -14.77 -22.77 -19.82
CA ILE A 115 -14.63 -24.21 -19.56
C ILE A 115 -16.00 -24.81 -19.20
N GLY A 116 -16.77 -24.14 -18.34
CA GLY A 116 -18.13 -24.56 -17.97
C GLY A 116 -19.07 -24.66 -19.18
N LYS A 117 -19.04 -23.68 -20.09
CA LYS A 117 -19.83 -23.70 -21.33
C LYS A 117 -19.44 -24.84 -22.26
N VAL A 118 -18.13 -25.11 -22.41
CA VAL A 118 -17.64 -26.20 -23.26
C VAL A 118 -18.06 -27.57 -22.71
N ILE A 119 -17.89 -27.80 -21.40
CA ILE A 119 -18.28 -29.07 -20.77
C ILE A 119 -19.81 -29.27 -20.87
N GLY A 120 -20.60 -28.23 -20.61
CA GLY A 120 -22.05 -28.28 -20.75
C GLY A 120 -22.52 -28.60 -22.18
N ALA A 121 -21.89 -27.99 -23.19
CA ALA A 121 -22.22 -28.24 -24.59
C ALA A 121 -21.90 -29.68 -25.03
N VAL A 122 -20.79 -30.25 -24.56
CA VAL A 122 -20.41 -31.64 -24.86
C VAL A 122 -21.41 -32.63 -24.26
N LEU A 123 -21.79 -32.44 -22.99
CA LEU A 123 -22.77 -33.31 -22.32
C LEU A 123 -24.15 -33.28 -22.99
N LEU A 124 -24.63 -32.09 -23.36
CA LEU A 124 -25.89 -31.94 -24.10
C LEU A 124 -25.84 -32.60 -25.49
N GLY A 125 -24.71 -32.47 -26.19
CA GLY A 125 -24.49 -33.12 -27.48
C GLY A 125 -24.50 -34.65 -27.38
N CYS A 126 -23.82 -35.21 -26.39
CA CYS A 126 -23.82 -36.67 -26.14
C CYS A 126 -25.22 -37.18 -25.79
N ALA A 127 -25.97 -36.46 -24.93
CA ALA A 127 -27.32 -36.86 -24.54
C ALA A 127 -28.30 -36.85 -25.72
N THR A 128 -28.26 -35.81 -26.55
CA THR A 128 -29.13 -35.72 -27.74
C THR A 128 -28.79 -36.79 -28.77
N PHE A 129 -27.50 -37.06 -29.01
CA PHE A 129 -27.07 -38.14 -29.90
C PHE A 129 -27.51 -39.52 -29.39
N PHE A 130 -27.40 -39.76 -28.08
CA PHE A 130 -27.84 -41.02 -27.47
C PHE A 130 -29.35 -41.23 -27.59
N ILE A 131 -30.15 -40.19 -27.36
CA ILE A 131 -31.62 -40.24 -27.53
C ILE A 131 -31.97 -40.53 -29.00
N LEU A 132 -31.34 -39.86 -29.96
CA LEU A 132 -31.57 -40.10 -31.38
C LEU A 132 -31.17 -41.52 -31.81
N TYR A 133 -30.05 -42.04 -31.28
CA TYR A 133 -29.61 -43.41 -31.52
C TYR A 133 -30.60 -44.45 -30.98
N MET A 134 -31.20 -44.19 -29.81
CA MET A 134 -32.23 -45.05 -29.20
C MET A 134 -33.59 -45.00 -29.92
N ILE A 135 -33.87 -43.93 -30.67
CA ILE A 135 -35.10 -43.81 -31.46
C ILE A 135 -34.94 -44.48 -32.84
N ASN A 136 -33.72 -44.49 -33.39
CA ASN A 136 -33.42 -45.01 -34.73
C ASN A 136 -32.99 -46.49 -34.75
N ASN A 137 -32.84 -47.15 -33.60
CA ASN A 137 -32.63 -48.60 -33.46
C ASN A 137 -33.78 -49.22 -32.68
#